data_AF-A0A2V8RZ01-F1
#
_entry.id   AF-A0A2V8RZ01-F1
#
_cell.length_a   1.000
_cell.length_b   1.000
_cell.length_c   1.000
_cell.angle_alpha   90.00
_cell.angle_beta   90.00
_cell.angle_gamma   90.00
#
_symmetry.space_group_name_H-M   'P 1'
#
loop_
_entity.id
_entity.type
_entity.pdbx_description
1 polymer ?
#
loop_
_entity_poly.entity_id
_entity_poly.type
_entity_poly.pdbx_seq_one_letter_code
_entity_poly.pdbx_strand_id
1 'polypeptide(L)'
;MPTTKMPFPLNFLMQNMPEPVTTTVAAPDQSTPVARGAYLVRMASCAECHTPQEKGQPLPGMEFAGGFILYEPKGPVASANITPAPSGIGYYNDTTFVQALRIGKVGARPLHASMPWVFYGKMTDDDLKSIFAYLYTLKPVKHQLDNTERPTYCRLCKQKHGFGATN
;
A
#
# COMPACT_ATOMS: atom_id res chain seq x y z
N MET A 1 -20.59 -46.01 4.43
CA MET A 1 -19.41 -45.73 5.28
C MET A 1 -19.91 -45.22 6.62
N PRO A 2 -19.33 -45.64 7.76
CA PRO A 2 -19.78 -45.14 9.06
C PRO A 2 -19.54 -43.63 9.16
N THR A 3 -20.49 -42.90 9.74
CA THR A 3 -20.38 -41.47 10.04
C THR A 3 -19.31 -41.26 11.11
N THR A 4 -18.06 -41.08 10.69
CA THR A 4 -16.95 -40.69 11.57
C THR A 4 -17.28 -39.34 12.18
N LYS A 5 -17.69 -39.32 13.46
CA LYS A 5 -17.82 -38.07 14.23
C LYS A 5 -16.43 -37.56 14.54
N MET A 6 -16.08 -36.40 13.98
CA MET A 6 -14.77 -35.79 14.23
C MET A 6 -14.66 -35.35 15.70
N PRO A 7 -13.59 -35.74 16.41
CA PRO A 7 -13.43 -35.41 17.82
C PRO A 7 -13.19 -33.90 18.00
N PHE A 8 -13.62 -33.35 19.13
CA PHE A 8 -13.26 -31.98 19.52
C PHE A 8 -11.74 -31.87 19.73
N PRO A 9 -11.06 -30.80 19.25
CA PRO A 9 -11.60 -29.60 18.59
C PRO A 9 -11.59 -29.65 17.04
N LEU A 10 -11.28 -30.79 16.42
CA LEU A 10 -11.15 -30.90 14.95
C LEU A 10 -12.42 -30.48 14.20
N ASN A 11 -13.60 -30.80 14.74
CA ASN A 11 -14.87 -30.36 14.17
C ASN A 11 -14.99 -28.81 14.10
N PHE A 12 -14.50 -28.10 15.12
CA PHE A 12 -14.52 -26.64 15.16
C PHE A 12 -13.50 -26.03 14.19
N LEU A 13 -12.33 -26.66 14.07
CA LEU A 13 -11.31 -26.24 13.11
C LEU A 13 -11.81 -26.38 11.67
N MET A 14 -12.57 -27.45 11.36
CA MET A 14 -13.06 -27.69 10.01
C MET A 14 -14.25 -26.82 9.60
N GLN A 15 -15.12 -26.41 10.54
CA GLN A 15 -16.24 -25.50 10.25
C GLN A 15 -15.80 -24.07 9.91
N ASN A 16 -14.60 -23.68 10.35
CA ASN A 16 -14.02 -22.37 10.07
C ASN A 16 -13.01 -22.40 8.91
N MET A 17 -12.90 -23.55 8.20
CA MET A 17 -12.08 -23.60 7.00
C MET A 17 -12.78 -22.86 5.85
N PRO A 18 -12.07 -22.02 5.09
CA PRO A 18 -12.62 -21.44 3.87
C PRO A 18 -13.04 -22.57 2.92
N GLU A 19 -14.26 -22.49 2.39
CA GLU A 19 -14.67 -23.44 1.36
C GLU A 19 -13.83 -23.25 0.09
N PRO A 20 -13.50 -24.33 -0.64
CA PRO A 20 -12.83 -24.21 -1.93
C PRO A 20 -13.70 -23.37 -2.87
N VAL A 21 -13.11 -22.38 -3.53
CA VAL A 21 -13.78 -21.65 -4.60
C VAL A 21 -14.00 -22.62 -5.76
N THR A 22 -15.24 -23.08 -5.94
CA THR A 22 -15.64 -24.02 -7.01
C THR A 22 -16.05 -23.31 -8.29
N THR A 23 -16.20 -21.98 -8.24
CA THR A 23 -16.56 -21.14 -9.39
C THR A 23 -15.30 -20.58 -10.06
N THR A 24 -15.39 -20.35 -11.37
CA THR A 24 -14.32 -19.68 -12.11
C THR A 24 -14.19 -18.23 -11.63
N VAL A 25 -13.03 -17.87 -11.09
CA VAL A 25 -12.71 -16.47 -10.80
C VAL A 25 -12.55 -15.74 -12.13
N ALA A 26 -13.28 -14.64 -12.31
CA ALA A 26 -13.16 -13.82 -13.50
C ALA A 26 -11.72 -13.31 -13.64
N ALA A 27 -11.18 -13.38 -14.86
CA ALA A 27 -9.87 -12.81 -15.14
C ALA A 27 -9.89 -11.29 -14.85
N PRO A 28 -8.79 -10.71 -14.36
CA PRO A 28 -8.72 -9.28 -14.12
C PRO A 28 -8.86 -8.51 -15.44
N ASP A 29 -9.49 -7.34 -15.37
CA ASP A 29 -9.59 -6.43 -16.51
C ASP A 29 -8.19 -5.88 -16.84
N GLN A 30 -7.70 -6.23 -18.02
CA GLN A 30 -6.42 -5.76 -18.57
C GLN A 30 -6.61 -4.90 -19.83
N SER A 31 -7.82 -4.39 -20.06
CA SER A 31 -8.15 -3.61 -21.26
C SER A 31 -7.41 -2.28 -21.37
N THR A 32 -7.02 -1.68 -20.24
CA THR A 32 -6.29 -0.41 -20.17
C THR A 32 -5.17 -0.44 -19.14
N PRO A 33 -4.14 0.42 -19.25
CA PRO A 33 -3.11 0.55 -18.23
C PRO A 33 -3.68 0.88 -16.84
N VAL A 34 -4.74 1.69 -16.76
CA VAL A 34 -5.40 2.03 -15.49
C VAL A 34 -6.11 0.82 -14.89
N ALA A 35 -6.85 0.03 -15.68
CA ALA A 35 -7.52 -1.17 -15.19
C ALA A 35 -6.53 -2.24 -14.70
N ARG A 36 -5.46 -2.47 -15.47
CA ARG A 36 -4.35 -3.35 -15.06
C ARG A 36 -3.67 -2.83 -13.80
N GLY A 37 -3.42 -1.53 -13.72
CA GLY A 37 -2.84 -0.85 -12.57
C GLY A 37 -3.66 -1.02 -11.31
N ALA A 38 -4.99 -0.84 -11.40
CA ALA A 38 -5.91 -1.01 -10.28
C ALA A 38 -5.82 -2.43 -9.71
N TYR A 39 -5.80 -3.43 -10.59
CA TYR A 39 -5.62 -4.83 -10.20
C TYR A 39 -4.27 -5.08 -9.54
N LEU A 40 -3.17 -4.60 -10.14
CA LEU A 40 -1.82 -4.79 -9.60
C LEU A 40 -1.64 -4.10 -8.25
N VAL A 41 -2.14 -2.88 -8.08
CA VAL A 41 -2.10 -2.14 -6.80
C VAL A 41 -2.83 -2.91 -5.70
N ARG A 42 -3.98 -3.52 -6.02
CA ARG A 42 -4.72 -4.37 -5.08
C ARG A 42 -3.94 -5.63 -4.73
N MET A 43 -3.39 -6.33 -5.72
CA MET A 43 -2.65 -7.57 -5.49
C MET A 43 -1.31 -7.35 -4.77
N ALA A 44 -0.69 -6.19 -4.99
CA ALA A 44 0.54 -5.76 -4.34
C ALA A 44 0.32 -5.17 -2.94
N SER A 45 -0.94 -5.08 -2.48
CA SER A 45 -1.33 -4.51 -1.20
C SER A 45 -0.72 -3.13 -0.92
N CYS A 46 -0.72 -2.24 -1.92
CA CYS A 46 -0.13 -0.90 -1.72
C CYS A 46 -0.94 -0.08 -0.71
N ALA A 47 -2.26 -0.23 -0.68
CA ALA A 47 -3.15 0.57 0.17
C ALA A 47 -2.95 0.28 1.66
N GLU A 48 -2.55 -0.93 2.00
CA GLU A 48 -2.43 -1.46 3.36
C GLU A 48 -1.34 -0.75 4.13
N CYS A 49 -0.23 -0.41 3.45
CA CYS A 49 0.82 0.42 4.00
C CYS A 49 0.59 1.91 3.67
N HIS A 50 0.10 2.26 2.49
CA HIS A 50 -0.01 3.66 2.07
C HIS A 50 -1.31 4.34 2.48
N THR A 51 -2.12 3.75 3.36
CA THR A 51 -3.32 4.39 3.91
C THR A 51 -3.19 4.43 5.44
N PRO A 52 -3.35 5.60 6.08
CA PRO A 52 -3.29 5.67 7.53
C PRO A 52 -4.50 4.94 8.12
N GLN A 53 -4.34 4.38 9.31
CA GLN A 53 -5.41 3.67 10.00
C GLN A 53 -5.80 4.37 11.30
N GLU A 54 -7.08 4.31 11.65
CA GLU A 54 -7.58 4.67 12.98
C GLU A 54 -8.22 3.43 13.59
N LYS A 55 -7.72 2.98 14.76
CA LYS A 55 -8.23 1.78 15.46
C LYS A 55 -8.23 0.52 14.57
N GLY A 56 -7.20 0.35 13.74
CA GLY A 56 -7.03 -0.80 12.84
C GLY A 56 -7.88 -0.76 11.58
N GLN A 57 -8.59 0.34 11.33
CA GLN A 57 -9.40 0.53 10.11
C GLN A 57 -8.75 1.60 9.23
N PRO A 58 -8.71 1.42 7.89
CA PRO A 58 -8.30 2.47 6.97
C PRO A 58 -9.09 3.75 7.21
N LEU A 59 -8.41 4.89 7.29
CA LEU A 59 -9.05 6.19 7.52
C LEU A 59 -9.70 6.68 6.20
N PRO A 60 -11.03 6.84 6.15
CA PRO A 60 -11.72 7.24 4.93
C PRO A 60 -11.25 8.59 4.40
N GLY A 61 -11.06 8.70 3.09
CA GLY A 61 -10.61 9.93 2.43
C GLY A 61 -9.09 10.14 2.47
N MET A 62 -8.34 9.21 3.06
CA MET A 62 -6.89 9.21 3.14
C MET A 62 -6.27 8.03 2.38
N GLU A 63 -7.03 7.40 1.48
CA GLU A 63 -6.58 6.28 0.67
C GLU A 63 -5.30 6.65 -0.08
N PHE A 64 -4.25 5.83 0.07
CA PHE A 64 -2.93 6.04 -0.54
C PHE A 64 -2.17 7.32 -0.10
N ALA A 65 -2.71 8.08 0.86
CA ALA A 65 -2.12 9.33 1.32
C ALA A 65 -0.94 9.16 2.30
N GLY A 66 -0.56 7.94 2.65
CA GLY A 66 0.52 7.64 3.59
C GLY A 66 0.14 7.92 5.05
N GLY A 67 1.11 7.74 5.96
CA GLY A 67 0.92 7.95 7.39
C GLY A 67 0.51 6.71 8.18
N PHE A 68 0.55 5.52 7.58
CA PHE A 68 0.57 4.28 8.37
C PHE A 68 1.88 4.21 9.14
N ILE A 69 1.83 3.89 10.43
CA ILE A 69 3.00 3.83 11.29
C ILE A 69 3.50 2.39 11.39
N LEU A 70 4.70 2.15 10.85
CA LEU A 70 5.45 0.93 11.06
C LEU A 70 6.34 1.11 12.29
N TYR A 71 6.25 0.18 13.25
CA TYR A 71 7.10 0.19 14.43
C TYR A 71 8.35 -0.65 14.19
N GLU A 72 9.50 0.01 14.08
CA GLU A 72 10.78 -0.63 13.85
C GLU A 72 11.70 -0.47 15.08
N PRO A 73 12.76 -1.30 15.22
CA PRO A 73 13.69 -1.19 16.34
C PRO A 73 14.34 0.19 16.50
N LYS A 74 14.49 0.93 15.39
CA LYS A 74 15.06 2.29 15.38
C LYS A 74 14.03 3.39 15.65
N GLY A 75 12.75 3.05 15.74
CA GLY A 75 11.66 4.00 15.96
C GLY A 75 10.50 3.81 14.97
N PRO A 76 9.39 4.55 15.17
CA PRO A 76 8.26 4.53 14.25
C PRO A 76 8.61 5.21 12.92
N VAL A 77 8.15 4.62 11.83
CA VAL A 77 8.32 5.12 10.46
C VAL A 77 6.95 5.28 9.82
N ALA A 78 6.67 6.46 9.27
CA ALA A 78 5.44 6.72 8.53
C ALA A 78 5.59 6.34 7.06
N SER A 79 4.61 5.63 6.51
CA SER A 79 4.54 5.36 5.06
C SER A 79 4.35 6.64 4.26
N ALA A 80 4.88 6.68 3.04
CA ALA A 80 4.84 7.87 2.19
C ALA A 80 3.46 8.10 1.57
N ASN A 81 3.16 9.35 1.20
CA ASN A 81 2.01 9.70 0.37
C ASN A 81 2.31 9.31 -1.09
N ILE A 82 1.48 8.45 -1.69
CA ILE A 82 1.61 8.02 -3.09
C ILE A 82 0.44 8.46 -3.96
N THR A 83 -0.36 9.42 -3.49
CA THR A 83 -1.32 10.14 -4.34
C THR A 83 -0.58 11.11 -5.27
N PRO A 84 -1.21 11.59 -6.35
CA PRO A 84 -0.59 12.53 -7.28
C PRO A 84 -0.51 13.97 -6.72
N ALA A 85 -0.68 14.16 -5.41
CA ALA A 85 -0.45 15.45 -4.76
C ALA A 85 1.04 15.86 -4.86
N PRO A 86 1.35 17.17 -4.82
CA PRO A 86 2.73 17.65 -4.72
C PRO A 86 3.48 17.12 -3.49
N SER A 87 2.77 16.84 -2.39
CA SER A 87 3.33 16.19 -1.19
C SER A 87 3.51 14.68 -1.31
N GLY A 88 3.04 14.08 -2.41
CA GLY A 88 3.16 12.66 -2.73
C GLY A 88 4.03 12.43 -3.97
N ILE A 89 3.48 11.75 -4.97
CA ILE A 89 4.18 11.42 -6.22
C ILE A 89 3.84 12.34 -7.40
N GLY A 90 3.22 13.50 -7.16
CA GLY A 90 2.78 14.41 -8.22
C GLY A 90 3.89 14.89 -9.17
N TYR A 91 5.14 14.91 -8.71
CA TYR A 91 6.33 15.29 -9.50
C TYR A 91 6.99 14.11 -10.24
N TYR A 92 6.46 12.89 -10.10
CA TYR A 92 6.99 11.71 -10.78
C TYR A 92 6.44 11.68 -12.20
N ASN A 93 7.24 11.10 -13.10
CA ASN A 93 6.77 10.54 -14.35
C ASN A 93 7.01 9.03 -14.35
N ASP A 94 6.54 8.34 -15.38
CA ASP A 94 6.71 6.90 -15.56
C ASP A 94 8.16 6.45 -15.34
N THR A 95 9.13 7.14 -15.93
CA THR A 95 10.54 6.79 -15.82
C THR A 95 11.04 6.92 -14.39
N THR A 96 10.70 8.01 -13.70
CA THR A 96 11.06 8.22 -12.29
C THR A 96 10.43 7.16 -11.41
N PHE A 97 9.15 6.83 -11.60
CA PHE A 97 8.46 5.82 -10.81
C PHE A 97 9.06 4.42 -11.01
N VAL A 98 9.27 4.02 -12.26
CA VAL A 98 9.91 2.73 -12.60
C VAL A 98 11.30 2.67 -11.96
N GLN A 99 12.13 3.69 -12.17
CA GLN A 99 13.48 3.71 -11.59
C GLN A 99 13.43 3.67 -10.06
N ALA A 100 12.53 4.41 -9.41
CA ALA A 100 12.37 4.39 -7.96
C ALA A 100 12.21 2.97 -7.41
N LEU A 101 11.41 2.14 -8.07
CA LEU A 101 11.19 0.75 -7.66
C LEU A 101 12.31 -0.20 -8.11
N ARG A 102 13.01 0.08 -9.22
CA ARG A 102 14.14 -0.73 -9.68
C ARG A 102 15.37 -0.58 -8.78
N ILE A 103 15.68 0.65 -8.37
CA ILE A 103 16.94 0.98 -7.68
C ILE A 103 16.73 1.47 -6.25
N GLY A 104 15.49 1.56 -5.78
CA GLY A 104 15.18 1.91 -4.40
C GLY A 104 15.49 3.35 -4.01
N LYS A 105 15.46 4.31 -4.96
CA LYS A 105 15.72 5.73 -4.69
C LYS A 105 15.14 6.67 -5.73
N VAL A 106 14.88 7.91 -5.33
CA VAL A 106 14.50 9.01 -6.23
C VAL A 106 15.54 10.12 -6.13
N GLY A 107 16.31 10.30 -7.20
CA GLY A 107 17.51 11.14 -7.17
C GLY A 107 18.51 10.61 -6.14
N ALA A 108 18.89 11.47 -5.18
CA ALA A 108 19.75 11.10 -4.06
C ALA A 108 19.00 10.50 -2.86
N ARG A 109 17.65 10.55 -2.84
CA ARG A 109 16.83 10.13 -1.70
C ARG A 109 16.51 8.64 -1.78
N PRO A 110 17.02 7.78 -0.87
CA PRO A 110 16.64 6.38 -0.84
C PRO A 110 15.17 6.21 -0.43
N LEU A 111 14.52 5.18 -0.96
CA LEU A 111 13.28 4.66 -0.39
C LEU A 111 13.61 4.00 0.96
N HIS A 112 12.66 4.07 1.88
CA HIS A 112 12.82 3.42 3.18
C HIS A 112 12.98 1.90 3.02
N ALA A 113 13.81 1.26 3.85
CA ALA A 113 14.11 -0.17 3.74
C ALA A 113 12.85 -1.06 3.88
N SER A 114 11.85 -0.56 4.59
CA SER A 114 10.55 -1.23 4.81
C SER A 114 9.63 -1.17 3.61
N MET A 115 9.91 -0.32 2.62
CA MET A 115 9.25 -0.39 1.32
C MET A 115 9.85 -1.56 0.54
N PRO A 116 9.06 -2.59 0.16
CA PRO A 116 9.57 -3.80 -0.48
C PRO A 116 9.90 -3.61 -1.98
N TRP A 117 10.64 -2.54 -2.31
CA TRP A 117 10.98 -2.17 -3.69
C TRP A 117 11.80 -3.24 -4.41
N VAL A 118 12.62 -4.04 -3.71
CA VAL A 118 13.38 -5.15 -4.30
C VAL A 118 12.48 -6.25 -4.89
N PHE A 119 11.23 -6.37 -4.42
CA PHE A 119 10.26 -7.32 -4.92
C PHE A 119 9.44 -6.70 -6.06
N TYR A 120 8.92 -5.49 -5.87
CA TYR A 120 8.17 -4.78 -6.92
C TYR A 120 9.04 -4.45 -8.13
N GLY A 121 10.33 -4.17 -7.91
CA GLY A 121 11.35 -3.98 -8.92
C GLY A 121 11.68 -5.24 -9.73
N LYS A 122 10.92 -6.34 -9.60
CA LYS A 122 10.95 -7.51 -10.51
C LYS A 122 9.75 -7.58 -11.46
N MET A 123 8.74 -6.74 -11.28
CA MET A 123 7.59 -6.64 -12.19
C MET A 123 8.04 -6.14 -13.58
N THR A 124 7.23 -6.32 -14.63
CA THR A 124 7.58 -5.75 -15.95
C THR A 124 7.51 -4.22 -15.92
N ASP A 125 8.19 -3.54 -16.84
CA ASP A 125 8.06 -2.07 -16.95
C ASP A 125 6.61 -1.65 -17.22
N ASP A 126 5.86 -2.44 -17.98
CA ASP A 126 4.44 -2.19 -18.26
C ASP A 126 3.56 -2.34 -17.02
N ASP A 127 3.86 -3.30 -16.14
CA ASP A 127 3.18 -3.43 -14.84
C ASP A 127 3.43 -2.21 -13.96
N LEU A 128 4.69 -1.77 -13.86
CA LEU A 128 5.07 -0.62 -13.04
C LEU A 128 4.46 0.68 -13.58
N LYS A 129 4.45 0.87 -14.90
CA LYS A 129 3.77 1.99 -15.56
C LYS A 129 2.26 1.92 -15.37
N SER A 130 1.66 0.73 -15.42
CA SER A 130 0.22 0.56 -15.17
C SER A 130 -0.15 0.91 -13.72
N ILE A 131 0.65 0.46 -12.74
CA ILE A 131 0.52 0.87 -11.33
C ILE A 131 0.57 2.38 -11.21
N PHE A 132 1.58 3.02 -11.80
CA PHE A 132 1.70 4.48 -11.78
C PHE A 132 0.50 5.18 -12.42
N ALA A 133 0.07 4.73 -13.60
CA ALA A 133 -1.09 5.27 -14.29
C ALA A 133 -2.35 5.21 -13.42
N TYR A 134 -2.60 4.10 -12.72
CA TYR A 134 -3.70 4.01 -11.77
C TYR A 134 -3.52 4.96 -10.57
N LEU A 135 -2.34 4.99 -9.93
CA LEU A 135 -2.08 5.90 -8.82
C LEU A 135 -2.30 7.37 -9.21
N TYR A 136 -2.00 7.73 -10.46
CA TYR A 136 -2.20 9.09 -10.97
C TYR A 136 -3.67 9.45 -11.22
N THR A 137 -4.58 8.47 -11.20
CA THR A 137 -6.04 8.72 -11.22
C THR A 137 -6.63 9.03 -9.84
N LEU A 138 -5.88 8.76 -8.77
CA LEU A 138 -6.35 8.96 -7.41
C LEU A 138 -6.57 10.44 -7.11
N LYS A 139 -7.53 10.71 -6.20
CA LYS A 139 -7.71 12.06 -5.66
C LYS A 139 -6.42 12.51 -4.96
N PRO A 140 -5.82 13.65 -5.35
CA PRO A 140 -4.66 14.18 -4.64
C PRO A 140 -5.01 14.51 -3.19
N VAL A 141 -4.19 14.04 -2.24
CA VAL A 141 -4.31 14.41 -0.82
C VAL A 141 -3.04 15.13 -0.39
N LYS A 142 -3.18 16.39 0.07
CA LYS A 142 -2.07 17.13 0.66
C LYS A 142 -1.78 16.53 2.04
N HIS A 143 -0.71 15.76 2.13
CA HIS A 143 -0.28 15.11 3.37
C HIS A 143 1.26 15.00 3.34
N GLN A 144 1.92 15.84 4.13
CA GLN A 144 3.36 15.94 4.26
C GLN A 144 3.87 14.96 5.32
N LEU A 145 4.81 14.12 4.93
CA LEU A 145 5.40 13.08 5.75
C LEU A 145 6.91 13.14 5.58
N ASP A 146 7.63 13.27 6.68
CA ASP A 146 9.09 13.16 6.68
C ASP A 146 9.56 12.38 7.92
N ASN A 147 10.28 11.29 7.68
CA ASN A 147 10.77 10.44 8.76
C ASN A 147 12.10 10.93 9.34
N THR A 148 12.72 11.99 8.80
CA THR A 148 13.90 12.63 9.42
C THR A 148 13.52 13.69 10.45
N GLU A 149 12.27 14.13 10.45
CA GLU A 149 11.75 15.14 11.36
C GLU A 149 11.19 14.54 12.65
N ARG A 150 11.19 15.35 13.72
CA ARG A 150 10.60 14.94 15.00
C ARG A 150 9.10 14.68 14.83
N PRO A 151 8.58 13.52 15.26
CA PRO A 151 7.16 13.23 15.16
C PRO A 151 6.29 14.19 15.97
N THR A 152 5.26 14.74 15.33
CA THR A 152 4.20 15.56 15.93
C THR A 152 2.83 15.00 15.56
N TYR A 153 1.80 15.35 16.33
CA TYR A 153 0.45 14.84 16.06
C TYR A 153 -0.16 15.52 14.82
N CYS A 154 -0.64 14.71 13.89
CA CYS A 154 -1.33 15.13 12.68
C CYS A 154 -2.84 15.09 12.87
N ARG A 155 -3.52 16.22 12.66
CA ARG A 155 -4.98 16.30 12.78
C ARG A 155 -5.69 15.63 11.60
N LEU A 156 -5.04 15.60 10.44
CA LEU A 156 -5.58 15.01 9.21
C LEU A 156 -5.63 13.48 9.28
N CYS A 157 -4.52 12.82 9.61
CA CYS A 157 -4.43 11.35 9.63
C CYS A 157 -4.56 10.73 11.02
N LYS A 158 -4.62 11.55 12.08
CA LYS A 158 -4.71 11.15 13.50
C LYS A 158 -3.52 10.31 14.01
N GLN A 159 -2.38 10.35 13.31
CA GLN A 159 -1.14 9.67 13.67
C GLN A 159 -0.07 10.66 14.14
N LYS A 160 1.04 10.13 14.69
CA LYS A 160 2.24 10.91 15.00
C LYS A 160 3.35 10.59 13.99
N HIS A 161 3.75 11.57 13.20
CA HIS A 161 4.83 11.47 12.22
C HIS A 161 5.51 12.82 12.05
N GLY A 162 6.69 12.86 11.41
CA GLY A 162 7.35 14.14 11.13
C GLY A 162 6.50 15.01 10.21
N PHE A 163 6.53 16.31 10.45
CA PHE A 163 5.60 17.31 9.91
C PHE A 163 4.10 17.11 10.26
N GLY A 164 3.74 16.25 11.21
CA GLY A 164 2.33 16.07 11.59
C GLY A 164 1.59 17.38 11.92
N ALA A 165 2.22 18.30 12.64
CA ALA A 165 1.60 19.59 13.01
C ALA A 165 1.39 20.57 11.83
N THR A 166 1.98 20.31 10.65
CA THR A 166 1.79 21.16 9.44
C THR A 166 0.68 20.65 8.52
N ASN A 167 0.04 19.53 8.89
CA ASN A 167 -1.04 18.88 8.16
C ASN A 167 -2.43 19.15 8.76
#